data_AF-A0A6M2UXT8-F1
#
_entry.id   AF-A0A6M2UXT8-F1
#
_cell.length_a   1.000
_cell.length_b   1.000
_cell.length_c   1.000
_cell.angle_alpha   90.00
_cell.angle_beta   90.00
_cell.angle_gamma   90.00
#
_symmetry.space_group_name_H-M   'P 1'
#
loop_
_entity.id
_entity.type
_entity.pdbx_description
1 polymer ?
#
loop_
_entity_poly.entity_id
_entity_poly.type
_entity_poly.pdbx_seq_one_letter_code
_entity_poly.pdbx_strand_id
1 'polypeptide(L)'
;MGSWSKLWFFDMNTVVGQELILYNDLVMVVAVAVLVVVGWFMLLFLNSRTFFGGKMNKYVYHNELLEIMWTMVPAFMLCFLGYVSLMNLYIMEVGDHVENGMKVTAHQWYWEYSYIVDFSSKEKEMDELWLSNWFEQLDFNFEISPELVEVVEEGVGLEGGDLFEGVGVKDGDCLLSVLTSGVEELKLLEMVSSWVPHVFLNCKWNYSYEVYEVFNSSVLDQGNFRGYTVTDACYLMSSVKNEMLISTMDVMHSWGVGSLGVKCDAVPGRVNSLGISPLRSGVFYGNCYELCGEGHSMMPISVAVMTLEDVSLVLKQGVLGTSDCVSTLEGVIMK
;
A
#
# COMPACT_ATOMS: atom_id res chain seq x y z
N MET A 1 3.34 4.31 14.28
CA MET A 1 3.72 5.74 14.12
C MET A 1 4.52 6.22 15.32
N GLY A 2 5.09 7.43 15.25
CA GLY A 2 5.73 8.08 16.39
C GLY A 2 4.71 8.55 17.41
N SER A 3 4.96 8.24 18.68
CA SER A 3 4.24 8.86 19.79
C SER A 3 4.92 10.15 20.22
N TRP A 4 4.18 11.01 20.91
CA TRP A 4 4.71 12.25 21.46
C TRP A 4 5.91 11.99 22.37
N SER A 5 6.98 12.76 22.18
CA SER A 5 8.22 12.66 22.97
C SER A 5 8.92 11.28 22.89
N LYS A 6 8.70 10.51 21.82
CA LYS A 6 9.41 9.25 21.60
C LYS A 6 10.89 9.51 21.29
N LEU A 7 11.78 8.93 22.10
CA LEU A 7 13.23 9.07 21.97
C LEU A 7 13.88 7.96 21.12
N TRP A 8 13.21 6.80 21.01
CA TRP A 8 13.73 5.59 20.38
C TRP A 8 13.03 5.28 19.07
N PHE A 9 13.53 4.28 18.34
CA PHE A 9 12.91 3.79 17.10
C PHE A 9 11.45 3.34 17.31
N PHE A 10 10.70 3.33 16.20
CA PHE A 10 9.36 2.76 16.18
C PHE A 10 9.39 1.27 16.51
N ASP A 11 8.25 0.75 16.97
CA ASP A 11 8.13 -0.67 17.28
C ASP A 11 8.08 -1.41 15.94
N MET A 12 9.07 -2.28 15.72
CA MET A 12 9.30 -2.92 14.43
C MET A 12 8.37 -4.10 14.24
N ASN A 13 7.70 -4.12 13.09
CA ASN A 13 6.81 -5.20 12.70
C ASN A 13 7.43 -6.15 11.66
N THR A 14 8.75 -6.07 11.43
CA THR A 14 9.49 -6.98 10.54
C THR A 14 10.66 -7.58 11.31
N VAL A 15 11.05 -8.81 10.96
CA VAL A 15 12.22 -9.48 11.57
C VAL A 15 13.49 -8.67 11.31
N VAL A 16 13.67 -8.23 10.06
CA VAL A 16 14.76 -7.35 9.65
C VAL A 16 14.81 -6.08 10.50
N GLY A 17 13.67 -5.42 10.71
CA GLY A 17 13.61 -4.20 11.52
C GLY A 17 14.02 -4.44 12.97
N GLN A 18 13.66 -5.58 13.55
CA GLN A 18 14.07 -5.95 14.91
C GLN A 18 15.58 -6.17 15.01
N GLU A 19 16.19 -6.88 14.04
CA GLU A 19 17.65 -7.06 13.99
C GLU A 19 18.40 -5.74 13.80
N LEU A 20 17.83 -4.79 13.06
CA LEU A 20 18.39 -3.44 12.92
C LEU A 20 18.35 -2.65 14.23
N ILE A 21 17.30 -2.80 15.05
CA ILE A 21 17.26 -2.19 16.39
C ILE A 21 18.31 -2.81 17.30
N LEU A 22 18.45 -4.14 17.31
CA LEU A 22 19.46 -4.82 18.12
C LEU A 22 20.89 -4.41 17.72
N TYR A 23 21.14 -4.25 16.42
CA TYR A 23 22.40 -3.72 15.92
C TYR A 23 22.62 -2.26 16.34
N ASN A 24 21.57 -1.43 16.28
CA ASN A 24 21.66 -0.06 16.76
C ASN A 24 22.02 -0.01 18.26
N ASP A 25 21.37 -0.81 19.09
CA ASP A 25 21.64 -0.87 20.53
C ASP A 25 23.10 -1.26 20.80
N LEU A 26 23.63 -2.25 20.05
CA LEU A 26 25.05 -2.63 20.12
C LEU A 26 25.98 -1.45 19.77
N VAL A 27 25.71 -0.75 18.66
CA VAL A 27 26.49 0.42 18.23
C VAL A 27 26.38 1.55 19.25
N MET A 28 25.21 1.78 19.85
CA MET A 28 24.98 2.81 20.86
C MET A 28 25.71 2.50 22.16
N VAL A 29 25.72 1.26 22.64
CA VAL A 29 26.52 0.84 23.81
C VAL A 29 28.00 1.11 23.57
N VAL A 30 28.50 0.73 22.41
CA VAL A 30 29.86 0.98 21.95
C VAL A 30 30.17 2.48 21.90
N ALA A 31 29.32 3.28 21.26
CA ALA A 31 29.53 4.71 21.09
C ALA A 31 29.52 5.44 22.44
N VAL A 32 28.58 5.12 23.32
CA VAL A 32 28.53 5.67 24.69
C VAL A 32 29.77 5.27 25.48
N ALA A 33 30.24 4.02 25.40
CA ALA A 33 31.47 3.60 26.08
C ALA A 33 32.68 4.42 25.63
N VAL A 34 32.84 4.66 24.32
CA VAL A 34 33.92 5.52 23.78
C VAL A 34 33.76 6.96 24.27
N LEU A 35 32.56 7.53 24.22
CA LEU A 35 32.30 8.89 24.70
C LEU A 35 32.58 9.04 26.21
N VAL A 36 32.25 8.03 27.02
CA VAL A 36 32.55 8.02 28.46
C VAL A 36 34.07 7.97 28.69
N VAL A 37 34.80 7.14 27.95
CA VAL A 37 36.28 7.06 28.07
C VAL A 37 36.93 8.38 27.65
N VAL A 38 36.54 8.95 26.50
CA VAL A 38 37.07 10.22 26.01
C VAL A 38 36.69 11.37 26.95
N GLY A 39 35.43 11.43 27.39
CA GLY A 39 34.95 12.42 28.34
C GLY A 39 35.69 12.34 29.68
N TRP A 40 35.95 11.13 30.17
CA TRP A 40 36.76 10.89 31.36
C TRP A 40 38.20 11.41 31.19
N PHE A 41 38.87 11.08 30.09
CA PHE A 41 40.21 11.60 29.80
C PHE A 41 40.22 13.14 29.73
N MET A 42 39.25 13.74 29.06
CA MET A 42 39.12 15.19 28.97
C MET A 42 38.93 15.84 30.34
N LEU A 43 38.07 15.28 31.20
CA LEU A 43 37.86 15.78 32.57
C LEU A 43 39.13 15.69 33.42
N LEU A 44 39.88 14.58 33.31
CA LEU A 44 41.15 14.41 34.03
C LEU A 44 42.20 15.45 33.61
N PHE A 45 42.36 15.68 32.31
CA PHE A 45 43.38 16.60 31.81
C PHE A 45 42.99 18.09 31.95
N LEU A 46 41.71 18.44 31.79
CA LEU A 46 41.22 19.79 32.04
C LEU A 46 41.34 20.17 33.52
N ASN A 47 41.03 19.24 34.44
CA ASN A 47 41.20 19.46 35.88
C ASN A 47 42.54 18.89 36.40
N SER A 48 43.58 18.93 35.56
CA SER A 48 44.89 18.34 35.86
C SER A 48 45.57 18.94 37.09
N ARG A 49 45.26 20.18 37.45
CA ARG A 49 45.77 20.80 38.69
C ARG A 49 45.25 20.08 39.93
N THR A 50 43.98 19.65 39.92
CA THR A 50 43.35 18.95 41.05
C THR A 50 43.77 17.48 41.07
N PHE A 51 43.81 16.82 39.91
CA PHE A 51 44.12 15.39 39.83
C PHE A 51 45.62 15.06 39.88
N PHE A 52 46.46 15.83 39.20
CA PHE A 52 47.90 15.57 39.09
C PHE A 52 48.77 16.52 39.93
N GLY A 53 48.14 17.40 40.74
CA GLY A 53 48.87 18.32 41.63
C GLY A 53 49.86 19.24 40.90
N GLY A 54 49.64 19.52 39.61
CA GLY A 54 50.53 20.32 38.76
C GLY A 54 51.78 19.60 38.23
N LYS A 55 51.93 18.29 38.46
CA LYS A 55 53.08 17.49 38.01
C LYS A 55 52.81 16.84 36.66
N MET A 56 52.88 17.64 35.59
CA MET A 56 52.78 17.17 34.20
C MET A 56 54.16 17.18 33.55
N ASN A 57 54.63 16.04 33.05
CA ASN A 57 55.90 15.97 32.33
C ASN A 57 55.74 16.51 30.90
N LYS A 58 56.36 17.66 30.60
CA LYS A 58 56.25 18.34 29.30
C LYS A 58 57.24 17.81 28.25
N TYR A 59 58.19 16.96 28.64
CA TYR A 59 59.27 16.50 27.75
C TYR A 59 58.97 15.16 27.05
N VAL A 60 57.79 14.57 27.28
CA VAL A 60 57.35 13.36 26.57
C VAL A 60 56.60 13.78 25.31
N TYR A 61 57.23 13.57 24.15
CA TYR A 61 56.68 13.97 22.86
C TYR A 61 56.10 12.81 22.04
N HIS A 62 56.61 11.59 22.22
CA HIS A 62 56.17 10.42 21.48
C HIS A 62 56.21 9.17 22.35
N ASN A 63 55.32 8.22 22.05
CA ASN A 63 55.33 6.89 22.62
C ASN A 63 54.71 5.93 21.59
N GLU A 64 55.58 5.21 20.88
CA GLU A 64 55.19 4.26 19.82
C GLU A 64 54.23 3.18 20.35
N LEU A 65 54.42 2.69 21.57
CA LEU A 65 53.54 1.66 22.14
C LEU A 65 52.11 2.19 22.34
N LEU A 66 51.98 3.44 22.78
CA LEU A 66 50.68 4.06 23.04
C LEU A 66 49.95 4.39 21.72
N GLU A 67 50.72 4.81 20.72
CA GLU A 67 50.26 4.99 19.34
C GLU A 67 49.74 3.70 18.72
N ILE A 68 50.46 2.59 18.89
CA ILE A 68 50.03 1.27 18.42
C ILE A 68 48.76 0.83 19.16
N MET A 69 48.67 1.02 20.48
CA MET A 69 47.51 0.61 21.28
C MET A 69 46.22 1.33 20.84
N TRP A 70 46.22 2.66 20.74
CA TRP A 70 45.00 3.39 20.35
C TRP A 70 44.65 3.25 18.87
N THR A 71 45.53 2.69 18.04
CA THR A 71 45.25 2.42 16.62
C THR A 71 44.65 1.03 16.47
N MET A 72 45.23 0.03 17.13
CA MET A 72 44.78 -1.36 17.02
C MET A 72 43.45 -1.61 17.74
N VAL A 73 43.23 -1.02 18.92
CA VAL A 73 41.99 -1.26 19.69
C VAL A 73 40.73 -0.82 18.93
N PRO A 74 40.64 0.43 18.40
CA PRO A 74 39.50 0.83 17.57
C PRO A 74 39.39 0.05 16.27
N ALA A 75 40.52 -0.35 15.65
CA ALA A 75 40.49 -1.14 14.42
C ALA A 75 39.80 -2.49 14.63
N PHE A 76 40.17 -3.25 15.67
CA PHE A 76 39.51 -4.53 15.99
C PHE A 76 38.02 -4.35 16.33
N MET A 77 37.70 -3.29 17.05
CA MET A 77 36.32 -2.94 17.42
C MET A 77 35.45 -2.63 16.20
N LEU A 78 35.98 -1.87 15.23
CA LEU A 78 35.29 -1.59 13.96
C LEU A 78 35.14 -2.85 13.09
N CYS A 79 36.14 -3.74 13.06
CA CYS A 79 36.03 -5.02 12.36
C CYS A 79 34.89 -5.89 12.93
N PHE A 80 34.75 -5.93 14.26
CA PHE A 80 33.66 -6.66 14.90
C PHE A 80 32.28 -6.07 14.56
N LEU A 81 32.12 -4.75 14.67
CA LEU A 81 30.88 -4.07 14.30
C LEU A 81 30.53 -4.23 12.81
N GLY A 82 31.54 -4.17 11.94
CA GLY A 82 31.38 -4.36 10.50
C GLY A 82 30.91 -5.78 10.17
N TYR A 83 31.42 -6.79 10.86
CA TYR A 83 30.97 -8.18 10.68
C TYR A 83 29.49 -8.36 11.01
N VAL A 84 29.03 -7.86 12.17
CA VAL A 84 27.60 -7.93 12.55
C VAL A 84 26.73 -7.14 11.55
N SER A 85 27.19 -5.97 11.11
CA SER A 85 26.49 -5.16 10.10
C SER A 85 26.30 -5.89 8.77
N LEU A 86 27.34 -6.60 8.29
CA LEU A 86 27.29 -7.32 7.03
C LEU A 86 26.33 -8.51 7.10
N MET A 87 26.26 -9.22 8.22
CA MET A 87 25.27 -10.29 8.39
C MET A 87 23.85 -9.77 8.25
N ASN A 88 23.53 -8.63 8.87
CA ASN A 88 22.22 -7.99 8.72
C ASN A 88 21.97 -7.57 7.26
N LEU A 89 22.98 -7.07 6.55
CA LEU A 89 22.86 -6.70 5.14
C LEU A 89 22.44 -7.89 4.25
N TYR A 90 23.03 -9.07 4.47
CA TYR A 90 22.69 -10.26 3.69
C TYR A 90 21.29 -10.80 4.01
N ILE A 91 20.81 -10.66 5.25
CA ILE A 91 19.44 -11.07 5.61
C ILE A 91 18.39 -10.19 4.92
N MET A 92 18.73 -8.93 4.62
CA MET A 92 17.85 -7.99 3.91
C MET A 92 17.78 -8.22 2.40
N GLU A 93 18.69 -9.02 1.84
CA GLU A 93 18.72 -9.28 0.41
C GLU A 93 17.43 -9.98 -0.04
N VAL A 94 16.89 -9.55 -1.17
CA VAL A 94 15.60 -10.01 -1.68
C VAL A 94 15.73 -11.46 -2.14
N GLY A 95 15.23 -12.42 -1.35
CA GLY A 95 15.12 -13.83 -1.77
C GLY A 95 14.16 -14.10 -2.95
N ASP A 96 14.10 -15.35 -3.42
CA ASP A 96 13.59 -15.66 -4.77
C ASP A 96 12.06 -15.82 -4.91
N HIS A 97 11.31 -15.98 -3.82
CA HIS A 97 9.87 -16.23 -3.88
C HIS A 97 9.06 -15.07 -3.30
N VAL A 98 8.06 -14.61 -4.05
CA VAL A 98 7.21 -13.46 -3.73
C VAL A 98 5.76 -13.89 -3.85
N GLU A 99 4.99 -13.65 -2.80
CA GLU A 99 3.56 -14.01 -2.76
C GLU A 99 2.67 -12.85 -3.19
N ASN A 100 3.08 -11.62 -2.84
CA ASN A 100 2.38 -10.40 -3.22
C ASN A 100 3.35 -9.44 -3.93
N GLY A 101 3.14 -9.22 -5.22
CA GLY A 101 3.93 -8.27 -6.02
C GLY A 101 3.12 -7.02 -6.32
N MET A 102 3.68 -5.85 -6.03
CA MET A 102 3.05 -4.58 -6.36
C MET A 102 4.06 -3.56 -6.90
N LYS A 103 3.57 -2.62 -7.69
CA LYS A 103 4.35 -1.50 -8.20
C LYS A 103 3.96 -0.23 -7.46
N VAL A 104 4.97 0.54 -7.06
CA VAL A 104 4.82 1.86 -6.46
C VAL A 104 5.44 2.88 -7.40
N THR A 105 4.65 3.85 -7.83
CA THR A 105 5.10 4.96 -8.68
C THR A 105 4.95 6.25 -7.90
N ALA A 106 6.05 6.98 -7.73
CA ALA A 106 6.06 8.29 -7.09
C ALA A 106 5.82 9.42 -8.11
N HIS A 107 5.10 10.44 -7.66
CA HIS A 107 4.82 11.68 -8.40
C HIS A 107 4.88 12.89 -7.45
N GLN A 108 5.03 14.10 -7.99
CA GLN A 108 4.91 15.36 -7.26
C GLN A 108 3.42 15.73 -7.08
N TRP A 109 2.79 15.62 -5.90
CA TRP A 109 3.25 15.08 -4.61
C TRP A 109 2.22 14.07 -4.10
N TYR A 110 2.30 12.85 -4.65
CA TYR A 110 1.40 11.75 -4.31
C TYR A 110 2.04 10.41 -4.68
N TRP A 111 1.41 9.32 -4.25
CA TRP A 111 1.86 7.96 -4.55
C TRP A 111 0.80 7.25 -5.37
N GLU A 112 1.23 6.48 -6.36
CA GLU A 112 0.37 5.59 -7.12
C GLU A 112 0.77 4.15 -6.83
N TYR A 113 -0.21 3.33 -6.45
CA TYR A 113 -0.01 1.90 -6.20
C TYR A 113 -0.71 1.09 -7.28
N SER A 114 -0.01 0.09 -7.82
CA SER A 114 -0.53 -0.81 -8.85
C SER A 114 -0.35 -2.26 -8.44
N TYR A 115 -1.44 -3.02 -8.51
CA TYR A 115 -1.56 -4.41 -8.11
C TYR A 115 -2.05 -5.25 -9.29
N ILE A 116 -1.55 -6.47 -9.39
CA ILE A 116 -2.11 -7.47 -10.30
C ILE A 116 -3.07 -8.34 -9.49
N VAL A 117 -4.36 -8.20 -9.75
CA VAL A 117 -5.42 -8.93 -9.07
C VAL A 117 -5.88 -10.07 -9.97
N ASP A 118 -5.71 -11.30 -9.48
CA ASP A 118 -6.10 -12.51 -10.20
C ASP A 118 -7.37 -13.11 -9.58
N PHE A 119 -8.49 -13.04 -10.30
CA PHE A 119 -9.74 -13.68 -9.87
C PHE A 119 -9.79 -15.16 -10.25
N SER A 120 -8.87 -15.65 -11.09
CA SER A 120 -8.86 -17.04 -11.56
C SER A 120 -8.31 -18.03 -10.51
N SER A 121 -7.88 -17.55 -9.35
CA SER A 121 -7.21 -18.36 -8.33
C SER A 121 -8.13 -19.40 -7.66
N LYS A 122 -7.57 -20.28 -6.83
CA LYS A 122 -8.21 -21.51 -6.31
C LYS A 122 -9.44 -21.30 -5.41
N GLU A 123 -9.79 -20.06 -5.07
CA GLU A 123 -10.87 -19.70 -4.13
C GLU A 123 -12.20 -19.39 -4.84
N LYS A 124 -12.50 -20.09 -5.95
CA LYS A 124 -13.66 -19.81 -6.80
C LYS A 124 -15.01 -19.85 -6.07
N GLU A 125 -15.20 -20.78 -5.13
CA GLU A 125 -16.51 -20.92 -4.45
C GLU A 125 -16.84 -19.72 -3.55
N MET A 126 -15.86 -19.25 -2.76
CA MET A 126 -16.04 -18.05 -1.96
C MET A 126 -16.16 -16.83 -2.86
N ASP A 127 -15.38 -16.80 -3.95
CA ASP A 127 -15.40 -15.71 -4.91
C ASP A 127 -16.74 -15.53 -5.62
N GLU A 128 -17.34 -16.63 -6.07
CA GLU A 128 -18.65 -16.65 -6.71
C GLU A 128 -19.76 -16.18 -5.75
N LEU A 129 -19.75 -16.64 -4.49
CA LEU A 129 -20.74 -16.29 -3.47
C LEU A 129 -20.68 -14.81 -3.05
N TRP A 130 -19.49 -14.24 -2.87
CA TRP A 130 -19.40 -12.82 -2.52
C TRP A 130 -19.71 -11.93 -3.72
N LEU A 131 -19.27 -12.32 -4.92
CA LEU A 131 -19.57 -11.58 -6.15
C LEU A 131 -21.08 -11.54 -6.40
N SER A 132 -21.78 -12.67 -6.26
CA SER A 132 -23.22 -12.72 -6.46
C SER A 132 -23.94 -11.79 -5.48
N ASN A 133 -23.57 -11.82 -4.20
CA ASN A 133 -24.14 -10.93 -3.19
C ASN A 133 -23.82 -9.46 -3.46
N TRP A 134 -22.61 -9.15 -3.95
CA TRP A 134 -22.23 -7.80 -4.35
C TRP A 134 -23.05 -7.31 -5.54
N PHE A 135 -23.26 -8.15 -6.55
CA PHE A 135 -24.10 -7.84 -7.71
C PHE A 135 -25.56 -7.59 -7.32
N GLU A 136 -26.12 -8.36 -6.39
CA GLU A 136 -27.48 -8.16 -5.88
C GLU A 136 -27.66 -6.82 -5.15
N GLN A 137 -26.57 -6.23 -4.64
CA GLN A 137 -26.58 -4.93 -3.97
C GLN A 137 -26.45 -3.74 -4.94
N LEU A 138 -26.11 -3.98 -6.21
CA LEU A 138 -26.08 -2.94 -7.23
C LEU A 138 -27.51 -2.61 -7.65
N ASP A 139 -27.96 -1.41 -7.30
CA ASP A 139 -29.27 -0.88 -7.69
C ASP A 139 -29.21 -0.46 -9.18
N PHE A 140 -29.42 -1.42 -10.10
CA PHE A 140 -29.52 -1.14 -11.54
C PHE A 140 -30.84 -0.39 -11.82
N ASN A 141 -30.86 0.91 -11.60
CA ASN A 141 -31.90 1.78 -12.19
C ASN A 141 -31.61 1.92 -13.69
N PHE A 142 -32.02 0.90 -14.45
CA PHE A 142 -31.98 0.91 -15.90
C PHE A 142 -33.03 1.91 -16.42
N GLU A 143 -32.67 3.18 -16.57
CA GLU A 143 -33.42 4.08 -17.46
C GLU A 143 -33.11 3.65 -18.90
N ILE A 144 -33.92 2.74 -19.44
CA ILE A 144 -33.85 2.35 -20.85
C ILE A 144 -34.06 3.60 -21.70
N SER A 145 -33.02 4.02 -22.43
CA SER A 145 -33.13 5.10 -23.40
C SER A 145 -34.10 4.69 -24.53
N PRO A 146 -35.03 5.56 -24.94
CA PRO A 146 -36.09 5.23 -25.90
C PRO A 146 -35.59 4.86 -27.31
N GLU A 147 -34.30 5.04 -27.63
CA GLU A 147 -33.70 4.63 -28.92
C GLU A 147 -33.66 3.10 -29.13
N LEU A 148 -33.71 2.30 -28.06
CA LEU A 148 -33.74 0.82 -28.16
C LEU A 148 -35.09 0.27 -28.61
N VAL A 149 -36.17 1.05 -28.51
CA VAL A 149 -37.53 0.61 -28.83
C VAL A 149 -37.83 0.66 -30.34
N GLU A 150 -37.25 1.62 -31.08
CA GLU A 150 -37.48 1.75 -32.52
C GLU A 150 -36.83 0.63 -33.35
N VAL A 151 -35.77 -0.01 -32.84
CA VAL A 151 -35.06 -1.10 -33.56
C VAL A 151 -35.87 -2.40 -33.58
N VAL A 152 -36.79 -2.59 -32.63
CA VAL A 152 -37.59 -3.82 -32.52
C VAL A 152 -38.83 -3.79 -33.45
N GLU A 153 -39.38 -2.62 -33.74
CA GLU A 153 -40.58 -2.52 -34.60
C GLU A 153 -40.30 -2.74 -36.09
N GLU A 154 -39.07 -2.52 -36.58
CA GLU A 154 -38.73 -2.78 -37.99
C GLU A 154 -38.57 -4.28 -38.35
N GLY A 155 -38.59 -5.18 -37.36
CA GLY A 155 -38.24 -6.60 -37.54
C GLY A 155 -39.39 -7.58 -37.79
N VAL A 156 -40.65 -7.21 -37.58
CA VAL A 156 -41.77 -8.18 -37.62
C VAL A 156 -42.87 -7.71 -38.56
N GLY A 157 -42.65 -7.94 -39.85
CA GLY A 157 -43.71 -7.91 -40.85
C GLY A 157 -44.60 -9.16 -40.70
N LEU A 158 -45.83 -8.97 -40.21
CA LEU A 158 -46.91 -9.95 -40.37
C LEU A 158 -48.18 -9.24 -40.85
N GLU A 159 -48.61 -9.65 -42.04
CA GLU A 159 -49.80 -9.21 -42.75
C GLU A 159 -51.10 -9.72 -42.10
N GLY A 160 -52.10 -8.83 -42.03
CA GLY A 160 -53.49 -9.08 -42.41
C GLY A 160 -54.36 -10.04 -41.58
N GLY A 161 -55.46 -9.51 -41.04
CA GLY A 161 -56.65 -10.32 -40.74
C GLY A 161 -57.59 -9.69 -39.72
N ASP A 162 -58.62 -8.99 -40.21
CA ASP A 162 -59.78 -8.50 -39.48
C ASP A 162 -60.33 -9.49 -38.45
N LEU A 163 -60.53 -9.05 -37.20
CA LEU A 163 -61.71 -9.44 -36.40
C LEU A 163 -61.90 -8.55 -35.16
N PHE A 164 -63.14 -8.10 -35.01
CA PHE A 164 -63.79 -7.47 -33.85
C PHE A 164 -63.76 -5.94 -33.70
N GLU A 165 -64.76 -5.34 -34.35
CA GLU A 165 -65.53 -4.21 -33.86
C GLU A 165 -65.92 -4.33 -32.38
N GLY A 166 -65.72 -3.23 -31.66
CA GLY A 166 -66.80 -2.62 -30.88
C GLY A 166 -66.84 -2.92 -29.38
N VAL A 167 -66.17 -2.08 -28.58
CA VAL A 167 -66.78 -1.28 -27.49
C VAL A 167 -65.87 -0.07 -27.26
N GLY A 168 -66.38 1.13 -27.47
CA GLY A 168 -65.72 2.35 -27.03
C GLY A 168 -66.07 2.66 -25.57
N VAL A 169 -65.11 3.27 -24.85
CA VAL A 169 -65.22 4.55 -24.11
C VAL A 169 -64.17 4.61 -22.98
N LYS A 170 -63.20 5.54 -23.16
CA LYS A 170 -62.43 6.35 -22.19
C LYS A 170 -61.41 5.68 -21.25
N ASP A 171 -60.16 5.70 -21.71
CA ASP A 171 -58.90 5.58 -20.93
C ASP A 171 -58.57 6.89 -20.16
N GLY A 172 -57.82 6.90 -19.06
CA GLY A 172 -56.98 5.82 -18.54
C GLY A 172 -56.90 5.79 -17.02
N ASP A 173 -57.45 4.71 -16.48
CA ASP A 173 -56.85 3.92 -15.43
C ASP A 173 -56.59 2.54 -16.05
N CYS A 174 -55.32 2.19 -16.28
CA CYS A 174 -54.91 0.81 -16.52
C CYS A 174 -53.47 0.60 -16.04
N LEU A 175 -53.27 0.86 -14.74
CA LEU A 175 -52.50 -0.06 -13.93
C LEU A 175 -53.11 -1.46 -14.15
N LEU A 176 -52.28 -2.44 -14.51
CA LEU A 176 -52.55 -3.90 -14.46
C LEU A 176 -52.80 -4.69 -15.77
N SER A 177 -52.38 -4.24 -16.97
CA SER A 177 -52.49 -5.14 -18.15
C SER A 177 -51.37 -5.15 -19.20
N VAL A 178 -50.18 -4.60 -18.95
CA VAL A 178 -48.98 -4.91 -19.77
C VAL A 178 -47.83 -5.40 -18.89
N LEU A 179 -48.17 -6.18 -17.86
CA LEU A 179 -47.26 -7.08 -17.16
C LEU A 179 -47.01 -8.39 -17.94
N THR A 180 -47.06 -8.34 -19.27
CA THR A 180 -46.85 -9.51 -20.16
C THR A 180 -45.56 -9.45 -20.96
N SER A 181 -44.62 -8.54 -20.63
CA SER A 181 -43.23 -8.57 -21.12
C SER A 181 -42.18 -8.68 -20.00
N GLY A 182 -42.57 -8.81 -18.74
CA GLY A 182 -41.62 -8.86 -17.60
C GLY A 182 -40.89 -10.20 -17.43
N VAL A 183 -41.36 -11.30 -18.03
CA VAL A 183 -40.77 -12.63 -17.84
C VAL A 183 -39.50 -12.83 -18.68
N GLU A 184 -39.37 -12.14 -19.82
CA GLU A 184 -38.14 -12.15 -20.62
C GLU A 184 -37.08 -11.22 -20.03
N GLU A 185 -37.46 -10.06 -19.50
CA GLU A 185 -36.55 -9.16 -18.76
C GLU A 185 -36.03 -9.82 -17.47
N LEU A 186 -36.88 -10.51 -16.69
CA LEU A 186 -36.44 -11.24 -15.49
C LEU A 186 -35.51 -12.41 -15.82
N LYS A 187 -35.75 -13.15 -16.90
CA LYS A 187 -34.85 -14.23 -17.35
C LYS A 187 -33.53 -13.71 -17.90
N LEU A 188 -33.55 -12.60 -18.62
CA LEU A 188 -32.35 -11.92 -19.08
C LEU A 188 -31.54 -11.41 -17.89
N LEU A 189 -32.18 -10.79 -16.90
CA LEU A 189 -31.54 -10.37 -15.66
C LEU A 189 -30.96 -11.54 -14.87
N GLU A 190 -31.65 -12.69 -14.76
CA GLU A 190 -31.11 -13.91 -14.16
C GLU A 190 -29.95 -14.53 -14.96
N MET A 191 -30.00 -14.46 -16.29
CA MET A 191 -28.91 -14.95 -17.15
C MET A 191 -27.69 -14.02 -17.10
N VAL A 192 -27.91 -12.71 -17.09
CA VAL A 192 -26.87 -11.70 -16.99
C VAL A 192 -26.23 -11.74 -15.60
N SER A 193 -27.03 -11.82 -14.53
CA SER A 193 -26.52 -11.91 -13.16
C SER A 193 -25.74 -13.19 -12.90
N SER A 194 -26.05 -14.29 -13.59
CA SER A 194 -25.27 -15.54 -13.50
C SER A 194 -24.02 -15.55 -14.38
N TRP A 195 -24.03 -14.88 -15.53
CA TRP A 195 -22.91 -14.92 -16.49
C TRP A 195 -21.82 -13.89 -16.18
N VAL A 196 -22.21 -12.69 -15.76
CA VAL A 196 -21.29 -11.59 -15.51
C VAL A 196 -20.22 -11.93 -14.47
N PRO A 197 -20.55 -12.49 -13.27
CA PRO A 197 -19.52 -12.91 -12.31
C PRO A 197 -18.50 -13.87 -12.92
N HIS A 198 -18.93 -14.82 -13.75
CA HIS A 198 -18.04 -15.78 -14.40
C HIS A 198 -17.07 -15.14 -15.40
N VAL A 199 -17.42 -14.03 -16.06
CA VAL A 199 -16.49 -13.31 -16.94
C VAL A 199 -15.37 -12.66 -16.12
N PHE A 200 -15.73 -11.94 -15.07
CA PHE A 200 -14.75 -11.27 -14.20
C PHE A 200 -13.84 -12.25 -13.48
N LEU A 201 -14.39 -13.41 -13.07
CA LEU A 201 -13.67 -14.47 -12.36
C LEU A 201 -12.55 -15.14 -13.17
N ASN A 202 -12.55 -15.00 -14.50
CA ASN A 202 -11.53 -15.62 -15.34
C ASN A 202 -10.46 -14.62 -15.82
N CYS A 203 -10.54 -13.35 -15.38
CA CYS A 203 -9.65 -12.29 -15.82
C CYS A 203 -8.61 -11.91 -14.75
N LYS A 204 -7.46 -11.43 -15.24
CA LYS A 204 -6.45 -10.74 -14.43
C LYS A 204 -6.61 -9.25 -14.65
N TRP A 205 -6.69 -8.51 -13.56
CA TRP A 205 -6.88 -7.06 -13.57
C TRP A 205 -5.61 -6.38 -13.08
N ASN A 206 -5.22 -5.31 -13.76
CA ASN A 206 -4.25 -4.36 -13.22
C ASN A 206 -5.03 -3.27 -12.52
N TYR A 207 -5.00 -3.27 -11.19
CA TYR A 207 -5.67 -2.28 -10.37
C TYR A 207 -4.67 -1.23 -9.93
N SER A 208 -4.85 0.01 -10.38
CA SER A 208 -4.02 1.15 -10.00
C SER A 208 -4.86 2.27 -9.42
N TYR A 209 -4.39 2.88 -8.35
CA TYR A 209 -5.04 4.01 -7.70
C TYR A 209 -4.01 5.01 -7.15
N GLU A 210 -4.45 6.27 -7.07
CA GLU A 210 -3.64 7.39 -6.58
C GLU A 210 -3.99 7.72 -5.11
N VAL A 211 -2.96 8.05 -4.34
CA VAL A 211 -3.04 8.28 -2.90
C VAL A 211 -2.53 9.67 -2.56
N TYR A 212 -3.44 10.50 -2.05
CA TYR A 212 -3.17 11.90 -1.68
C TYR A 212 -3.35 12.12 -0.18
N GLU A 213 -2.70 13.14 0.37
CA GLU A 213 -2.95 13.59 1.74
C GLU A 213 -4.36 14.18 1.88
N VAL A 214 -5.05 13.85 2.98
CA VAL A 214 -6.34 14.44 3.31
C VAL A 214 -6.16 15.66 4.21
N PHE A 215 -6.53 16.84 3.70
CA PHE A 215 -6.47 18.11 4.44
C PHE A 215 -7.77 18.49 5.14
N ASN A 216 -8.87 17.76 4.90
CA ASN A 216 -10.18 18.14 5.38
C ASN A 216 -10.28 18.05 6.92
N SER A 217 -10.57 19.17 7.57
CA SER A 217 -10.68 19.24 9.03
C SER A 217 -11.75 18.31 9.60
N SER A 218 -12.88 18.13 8.91
CA SER A 218 -13.96 17.26 9.40
C SER A 218 -13.56 15.79 9.46
N VAL A 219 -12.67 15.36 8.57
CA VAL A 219 -12.11 14.00 8.55
C VAL A 219 -11.02 13.87 9.61
N LEU A 220 -10.19 14.91 9.78
CA LEU A 220 -9.14 14.93 10.80
C LEU A 220 -9.71 14.89 12.23
N ASP A 221 -10.84 15.55 12.46
CA ASP A 221 -11.52 15.59 13.77
C ASP A 221 -12.07 14.23 14.23
N GLN A 222 -12.09 13.21 13.35
CA GLN A 222 -12.52 11.85 13.67
C GLN A 222 -11.42 10.99 14.34
N GLY A 223 -10.32 11.61 14.79
CA GLY A 223 -9.18 10.90 15.38
C GLY A 223 -8.10 10.51 14.36
N ASN A 224 -8.13 11.12 13.19
CA ASN A 224 -7.16 10.94 12.12
C ASN A 224 -5.88 11.78 12.38
N PHE A 225 -4.77 11.41 11.74
CA PHE A 225 -3.46 12.00 11.98
C PHE A 225 -3.08 12.98 10.89
N ARG A 226 -2.96 14.27 11.26
CA ARG A 226 -2.45 15.30 10.36
C ARG A 226 -1.06 14.94 9.84
N GLY A 227 -0.83 15.07 8.52
CA GLY A 227 0.44 14.72 7.88
C GLY A 227 0.63 13.21 7.67
N TYR A 228 -0.37 12.39 7.94
CA TYR A 228 -0.32 10.93 7.75
C TYR A 228 -1.60 10.33 7.15
N THR A 229 -2.75 10.98 7.34
CA THR A 229 -4.02 10.54 6.77
C THR A 229 -4.05 10.76 5.26
N VAL A 230 -4.43 9.71 4.55
CA VAL A 230 -4.46 9.64 3.10
C VAL A 230 -5.82 9.17 2.59
N THR A 231 -6.09 9.36 1.29
CA THR A 231 -7.33 8.95 0.63
C THR A 231 -7.51 7.42 0.64
N ASP A 232 -6.45 6.67 0.38
CA ASP A 232 -6.43 5.20 0.41
C ASP A 232 -5.08 4.71 0.92
N ALA A 233 -4.99 3.46 1.39
CA ALA A 233 -3.79 2.89 1.96
C ALA A 233 -3.12 1.90 1.00
N CYS A 234 -1.80 1.77 1.11
CA CYS A 234 -1.06 0.70 0.47
C CYS A 234 -1.33 -0.63 1.21
N TYR A 235 -1.83 -1.64 0.50
CA TYR A 235 -2.17 -2.93 1.08
C TYR A 235 -0.99 -3.91 1.02
N LEU A 236 -0.65 -4.47 2.18
CA LEU A 236 0.37 -5.51 2.35
C LEU A 236 -0.24 -6.74 3.04
N MET A 237 0.25 -7.92 2.66
CA MET A 237 -0.15 -9.17 3.29
C MET A 237 0.75 -9.49 4.49
N SER A 238 0.15 -9.89 5.61
CA SER A 238 0.85 -10.29 6.83
C SER A 238 1.44 -11.69 6.72
N SER A 239 2.53 -11.94 7.44
CA SER A 239 3.25 -13.23 7.54
C SER A 239 3.79 -13.81 6.23
N VAL A 240 3.75 -13.05 5.15
CA VAL A 240 4.23 -13.44 3.81
C VAL A 240 5.17 -12.39 3.26
N LYS A 241 5.95 -12.75 2.24
CA LYS A 241 6.85 -11.80 1.59
C LYS A 241 6.12 -11.01 0.51
N ASN A 242 6.07 -9.70 0.71
CA ASN A 242 5.60 -8.71 -0.25
C ASN A 242 6.82 -8.14 -1.00
N GLU A 243 6.74 -8.06 -2.32
CA GLU A 243 7.73 -7.36 -3.14
C GLU A 243 7.12 -6.09 -3.72
N MET A 244 7.85 -5.00 -3.57
CA MET A 244 7.47 -3.70 -4.08
C MET A 244 8.48 -3.24 -5.12
N LEU A 245 7.99 -2.96 -6.31
CA LEU A 245 8.75 -2.38 -7.39
C LEU A 245 8.57 -0.86 -7.36
N ILE A 246 9.56 -0.16 -6.82
CA ILE A 246 9.51 1.28 -6.60
C ILE A 246 10.18 2.02 -7.76
N SER A 247 9.46 2.99 -8.31
CA SER A 247 9.90 3.87 -9.40
C SER A 247 9.25 5.25 -9.29
N THR A 248 9.67 6.20 -10.13
CA THR A 248 9.12 7.57 -10.18
C THR A 248 8.97 8.00 -11.64
N MET A 249 7.99 8.86 -11.91
CA MET A 249 7.76 9.44 -13.23
C MET A 249 8.39 10.83 -13.42
N ASP A 250 8.82 11.47 -12.33
CA ASP A 250 9.33 12.84 -12.36
C ASP A 250 10.72 13.00 -11.73
N VAL A 251 10.80 13.34 -10.44
CA VAL A 251 12.01 13.59 -9.67
C VAL A 251 12.29 12.43 -8.73
N MET A 252 13.42 12.49 -8.02
CA MET A 252 13.72 11.49 -7.00
C MET A 252 12.74 11.64 -5.83
N HIS A 253 12.24 10.50 -5.36
CA HIS A 253 11.48 10.38 -4.11
C HIS A 253 12.07 9.22 -3.30
N SER A 254 11.56 8.99 -2.11
CA SER A 254 11.94 7.80 -1.36
C SER A 254 10.78 7.28 -0.55
N TRP A 255 10.37 6.06 -0.87
CA TRP A 255 9.30 5.37 -0.19
C TRP A 255 9.86 4.71 1.06
N GLY A 256 9.30 4.99 2.22
CA GLY A 256 9.76 4.36 3.45
C GLY A 256 8.71 4.34 4.54
N VAL A 257 8.78 3.31 5.38
CA VAL A 257 7.90 3.15 6.54
C VAL A 257 8.76 2.69 7.70
N GLY A 258 8.98 3.59 8.66
CA GLY A 258 9.97 3.38 9.72
C GLY A 258 9.64 2.18 10.62
N SER A 259 8.37 1.90 10.91
CA SER A 259 7.93 0.74 11.69
C SER A 259 8.03 -0.60 10.95
N LEU A 260 8.18 -0.56 9.62
CA LEU A 260 8.49 -1.75 8.83
C LEU A 260 10.01 -1.90 8.63
N GLY A 261 10.82 -0.93 9.06
CA GLY A 261 12.28 -0.97 8.95
C GLY A 261 12.79 -0.85 7.52
N VAL A 262 12.03 -0.23 6.62
CA VAL A 262 12.34 -0.18 5.19
C VAL A 262 12.29 1.25 4.64
N LYS A 263 13.21 1.51 3.73
CA LYS A 263 13.30 2.72 2.91
C LYS A 263 13.93 2.33 1.56
N CYS A 264 13.36 2.81 0.46
CA CYS A 264 13.89 2.59 -0.87
C CYS A 264 13.61 3.79 -1.76
N ASP A 265 14.64 4.26 -2.44
CA ASP A 265 14.55 5.45 -3.28
C ASP A 265 13.85 5.12 -4.60
N ALA A 266 12.95 6.01 -5.02
CA ALA A 266 12.35 6.02 -6.33
C ALA A 266 13.21 6.92 -7.23
N VAL A 267 13.92 6.33 -8.19
CA VAL A 267 14.87 7.03 -9.05
C VAL A 267 14.36 7.04 -10.50
N PRO A 268 14.31 8.18 -11.20
CA PRO A 268 13.81 8.24 -12.56
C PRO A 268 14.58 7.29 -13.49
N GLY A 269 13.84 6.51 -14.29
CA GLY A 269 14.43 5.54 -15.22
C GLY A 269 15.00 4.28 -14.58
N ARG A 270 14.78 4.05 -13.27
CA ARG A 270 15.16 2.83 -12.56
C ARG A 270 13.98 2.27 -11.77
N VAL A 271 13.87 0.95 -11.76
CA VAL A 271 12.95 0.22 -10.87
C VAL A 271 13.78 -0.45 -9.80
N ASN A 272 13.55 -0.07 -8.54
CA ASN A 272 14.15 -0.74 -7.40
C ASN A 272 13.17 -1.77 -6.83
N SER A 273 13.69 -2.91 -6.38
CA SER A 273 12.89 -3.92 -5.66
C SER A 273 13.13 -3.79 -4.16
N LEU A 274 12.05 -3.81 -3.39
CA LEU A 274 12.06 -3.81 -1.93
C LEU A 274 11.18 -4.95 -1.42
N GLY A 275 11.77 -5.88 -0.66
CA GLY A 275 11.05 -6.95 0.02
C GLY A 275 10.60 -6.54 1.44
N ILE A 276 9.35 -6.83 1.78
CA ILE A 276 8.78 -6.62 3.13
C ILE A 276 8.03 -7.85 3.60
N SER A 277 8.34 -8.32 4.81
CA SER A 277 7.61 -9.40 5.48
C SER A 277 7.08 -8.92 6.84
N PRO A 278 5.89 -8.29 6.89
CA PRO A 278 5.27 -7.86 8.13
C PRO A 278 4.83 -9.07 8.98
N LEU A 279 5.05 -9.02 10.29
CA LEU A 279 4.74 -10.10 11.22
C LEU A 279 3.27 -10.08 11.69
N ARG A 280 2.66 -8.91 11.73
CA ARG A 280 1.29 -8.70 12.27
C ARG A 280 0.50 -7.73 11.42
N SER A 281 -0.82 -7.90 11.39
CA SER A 281 -1.76 -6.96 10.80
C SER A 281 -1.81 -5.65 11.58
N GLY A 282 -2.11 -4.55 10.90
CA GLY A 282 -2.18 -3.21 11.48
C GLY A 282 -1.94 -2.11 10.45
N VAL A 283 -2.06 -0.85 10.89
CA VAL A 283 -1.80 0.32 10.04
C VAL A 283 -0.45 0.95 10.41
N PHE A 284 0.37 1.16 9.40
CA PHE A 284 1.72 1.71 9.52
C PHE A 284 1.83 2.97 8.69
N TYR A 285 2.63 3.91 9.16
CA TYR A 285 2.73 5.23 8.55
C TYR A 285 4.18 5.55 8.20
N GLY A 286 4.35 6.24 7.09
CA GLY A 286 5.62 6.70 6.53
C GLY A 286 5.43 8.01 5.79
N ASN A 287 6.54 8.60 5.35
CA ASN A 287 6.59 9.84 4.58
C ASN A 287 7.57 9.67 3.43
N CYS A 288 7.62 10.64 2.50
CA CYS A 288 8.72 10.73 1.56
C CYS A 288 10.04 11.06 2.29
N TYR A 289 11.10 10.29 2.04
CA TYR A 289 12.42 10.46 2.67
C TYR A 289 13.49 11.07 1.75
N GLU A 290 13.11 11.59 0.58
CA GLU A 290 14.00 12.26 -0.37
C GLU A 290 13.35 13.58 -0.84
N LEU A 291 14.14 14.65 -0.88
CA LEU A 291 13.63 15.98 -1.20
C LEU A 291 13.10 16.05 -2.63
N CYS A 292 11.79 16.23 -2.79
CA CYS A 292 11.10 16.19 -4.08
C CYS A 292 10.34 17.47 -4.46
N GLY A 293 10.64 18.61 -3.80
CA GLY A 293 10.06 19.92 -4.12
C GLY A 293 9.18 20.52 -3.01
N GLU A 294 8.32 21.47 -3.36
CA GLU A 294 7.53 22.27 -2.41
C GLU A 294 6.57 21.43 -1.56
N GLY A 295 5.88 20.46 -2.15
CA GLY A 295 4.98 19.53 -1.46
C GLY A 295 5.68 18.31 -0.86
N HIS A 296 7.00 18.32 -0.66
CA HIS A 296 7.75 17.16 -0.14
C HIS A 296 7.19 16.62 1.18
N SER A 297 6.69 17.50 2.06
CA SER A 297 6.07 17.10 3.33
C SER A 297 4.60 16.70 3.23
N MET A 298 3.99 16.80 2.04
CA MET A 298 2.55 16.65 1.80
C MET A 298 2.20 15.38 1.01
N MET A 299 3.09 14.38 1.05
CA MET A 299 2.90 13.09 0.39
C MET A 299 3.18 11.92 1.35
N PRO A 300 2.35 11.78 2.41
CA PRO A 300 2.49 10.71 3.37
C PRO A 300 2.16 9.34 2.75
N ILE A 301 2.60 8.31 3.46
CA ILE A 301 2.41 6.91 3.13
C ILE A 301 1.62 6.29 4.28
N SER A 302 0.48 5.68 3.98
CA SER A 302 -0.23 4.79 4.90
C SER A 302 -0.21 3.39 4.33
N VAL A 303 0.09 2.42 5.18
CA VAL A 303 0.17 1.00 4.82
C VAL A 303 -0.77 0.22 5.71
N ALA A 304 -1.74 -0.45 5.11
CA ALA A 304 -2.64 -1.39 5.78
C ALA A 304 -2.10 -2.81 5.58
N VAL A 305 -1.62 -3.42 6.67
CA VAL A 305 -1.22 -4.83 6.68
C VAL A 305 -2.41 -5.67 7.17
N MET A 306 -2.81 -6.65 6.38
CA MET A 306 -3.98 -7.49 6.65
C MET A 306 -3.67 -8.96 6.34
N THR A 307 -4.64 -9.87 6.54
CA THR A 307 -4.50 -11.25 6.07
C THR A 307 -4.53 -11.32 4.54
N LEU A 308 -4.07 -12.42 3.95
CA LEU A 308 -4.12 -12.60 2.49
C LEU A 308 -5.55 -12.51 1.96
N GLU A 309 -6.51 -13.12 2.67
CA GLU A 309 -7.94 -13.10 2.32
C GLU A 309 -8.50 -11.68 2.35
N ASP A 310 -8.21 -10.91 3.40
CA ASP A 310 -8.70 -9.53 3.52
C ASP A 310 -8.13 -8.63 2.42
N VAL A 311 -6.82 -8.72 2.15
CA VAL A 311 -6.18 -7.93 1.08
C VAL A 311 -6.77 -8.31 -0.28
N SER A 312 -6.96 -9.60 -0.54
CA SER A 312 -7.53 -10.04 -1.81
C SER A 312 -8.96 -9.52 -1.99
N LEU A 313 -9.77 -9.54 -0.93
CA LEU A 313 -11.13 -9.00 -0.94
C LEU A 313 -11.14 -7.50 -1.20
N VAL A 314 -10.32 -6.72 -0.49
CA VAL A 314 -10.23 -5.27 -0.67
C VAL A 314 -9.80 -4.91 -2.09
N LEU A 315 -8.80 -5.59 -2.64
CA LEU A 315 -8.34 -5.35 -4.01
C LEU A 315 -9.39 -5.75 -5.05
N LYS A 316 -10.08 -6.88 -4.86
CA LYS A 316 -11.17 -7.31 -5.76
C LYS A 316 -12.34 -6.32 -5.72
N GLN A 317 -12.73 -5.85 -4.54
CA GLN A 317 -13.75 -4.81 -4.38
C GLN A 317 -13.32 -3.51 -5.04
N GLY A 318 -12.04 -3.13 -4.90
CA GLY A 318 -11.46 -1.96 -5.56
C GLY A 318 -11.56 -2.04 -7.09
N VAL A 319 -11.24 -3.19 -7.68
CA VAL A 319 -11.41 -3.44 -9.13
C VAL A 319 -12.86 -3.24 -9.56
N LEU A 320 -13.80 -3.84 -8.84
CA LEU A 320 -15.21 -3.79 -9.20
C LEU A 320 -15.83 -2.40 -9.04
N GLY A 321 -15.33 -1.61 -8.09
CA GLY A 321 -15.75 -0.23 -7.88
C GLY A 321 -15.22 0.77 -8.92
N THR A 322 -14.35 0.33 -9.84
CA THR A 322 -13.83 1.23 -10.89
C THR A 322 -14.89 1.54 -11.94
N SER A 323 -14.90 2.79 -12.44
CA SER A 323 -15.76 3.21 -13.55
C SER A 323 -15.54 2.38 -14.82
N ASP A 324 -14.34 1.86 -15.01
CA ASP A 324 -13.99 1.02 -16.16
C ASP A 324 -14.66 -0.35 -16.07
N CYS A 325 -14.73 -0.93 -14.86
CA CYS A 325 -15.49 -2.14 -14.61
C CYS A 325 -16.98 -1.90 -14.85
N VAL A 326 -17.54 -0.81 -14.30
CA VAL A 326 -18.96 -0.46 -14.46
C VAL A 326 -19.32 -0.22 -15.93
N SER A 327 -18.50 0.53 -16.69
CA SER A 327 -18.75 0.75 -18.12
C SER A 327 -18.57 -0.51 -18.96
N THR A 328 -17.63 -1.39 -18.60
CA THR A 328 -17.50 -2.71 -19.24
C THR A 328 -18.72 -3.57 -18.96
N LEU A 329 -19.24 -3.53 -17.74
CA LEU A 329 -20.48 -4.19 -17.33
C LEU A 329 -21.66 -3.68 -18.15
N GLU A 330 -21.87 -2.38 -18.18
CA GLU A 330 -22.92 -1.75 -19.00
C GLU A 330 -22.80 -2.15 -20.48
N GLY A 331 -21.60 -2.15 -21.04
CA GLY A 331 -21.37 -2.53 -22.44
C GLY A 331 -21.57 -4.02 -22.75
N VAL A 332 -21.43 -4.91 -21.76
CA VAL A 332 -21.75 -6.34 -21.88
C VAL A 332 -23.24 -6.59 -21.70
N ILE A 333 -23.91 -5.86 -20.79
CA ILE A 333 -25.35 -5.99 -20.54
C ILE A 333 -26.17 -5.43 -21.71
N MET A 334 -25.68 -4.38 -22.37
CA MET A 334 -26.37 -3.70 -23.49
C MET A 334 -26.18 -4.39 -24.85
N LYS A 335 -25.45 -5.52 -24.94
CA LYS A 335 -25.16 -6.26 -26.18
C LYS A 335 -25.77 -7.66 -26.17
#